data_AF-A0A2W6B7N1-F1
#
_entry.id   AF-A0A2W6B7N1-F1
#
_cell.length_a   1.000
_cell.length_b   1.000
_cell.length_c   1.000
_cell.angle_alpha   90.00
_cell.angle_beta   90.00
_cell.angle_gamma   90.00
#
_symmetry.space_group_name_H-M   'P 1'
#
loop_
_entity.id
_entity.type
_entity.pdbx_description
1 polymer ?
#
loop_
_entity_poly.entity_id
_entity_poly.type
_entity_poly.pdbx_seq_one_letter_code
_entity_poly.pdbx_strand_id
1 'polypeptide(L)'
;MHRTISAFLAAAALAAVAAVPVNNAWAATHASARVMKTADSKLKKYKGPFVDMRWGPVRATITIKGKKLKSIGIATSPENFRSQLIDGQAVPLLKQETLQAQSANIDTVSGATMTSEAYIESLQAAITKAHFKTPQS
;
A
#
# COMPACT_ATOMS: atom_id res chain seq x y z
N MET A 1 -27.36 6.85 7.53
CA MET A 1 -26.22 6.19 8.23
C MET A 1 -25.25 7.29 8.61
N HIS A 2 -25.17 7.57 9.90
CA HIS A 2 -24.75 8.85 10.46
C HIS A 2 -23.22 9.02 10.47
N ARG A 3 -22.75 10.20 10.04
CA ARG A 3 -21.41 10.71 10.31
C ARG A 3 -21.51 11.51 11.60
N THR A 4 -20.91 11.02 12.68
CA THR A 4 -20.80 11.76 13.95
C THR A 4 -19.34 11.93 14.31
N ILE A 5 -18.95 13.19 14.32
CA ILE A 5 -17.67 13.73 14.74
C ILE A 5 -17.75 13.84 16.27
N SER A 6 -16.94 13.08 17.01
CA SER A 6 -16.78 13.27 18.46
C SER A 6 -15.48 14.01 18.71
N ALA A 7 -15.65 15.27 19.14
CA ALA A 7 -14.62 16.15 19.62
C ALA A 7 -13.98 15.58 20.89
N PHE A 8 -12.64 15.58 20.93
CA PHE A 8 -11.89 15.30 22.14
C PHE A 8 -11.91 16.54 23.04
N LEU A 9 -12.43 16.32 24.25
CA LEU A 9 -12.55 17.29 25.32
C LEU A 9 -11.16 17.65 25.88
N ALA A 10 -10.92 18.94 26.08
CA ALA A 10 -9.76 19.49 26.78
C ALA A 10 -9.89 19.27 28.30
N ALA A 11 -8.80 18.91 28.96
CA ALA A 11 -8.66 18.95 30.41
C ALA A 11 -7.42 19.79 30.77
N ALA A 12 -7.65 20.74 31.66
CA ALA A 12 -6.76 21.81 32.09
C ALA A 12 -5.70 21.34 33.11
N ALA A 13 -4.51 21.95 33.06
CA ALA A 13 -3.54 21.92 34.14
C ALA A 13 -3.09 23.36 34.46
N LEU A 14 -3.34 23.80 35.69
CA LEU A 14 -2.78 24.99 36.32
C LEU A 14 -1.35 24.69 36.81
N ALA A 15 -0.35 25.48 36.40
CA ALA A 15 0.88 25.71 37.19
C ALA A 15 1.75 26.87 36.65
N ALA A 16 1.86 27.91 37.48
CA ALA A 16 3.03 28.71 37.86
C ALA A 16 4.00 29.33 36.81
N VAL A 17 4.16 30.64 36.99
CA VAL A 17 5.10 31.62 36.42
C VAL A 17 6.58 31.22 36.56
N ALA A 18 7.34 31.34 35.47
CA ALA A 18 8.76 31.74 35.50
C ALA A 18 9.17 32.32 34.13
N ALA A 19 9.83 33.47 34.17
CA ALA A 19 10.28 34.25 33.02
C ALA A 19 11.14 33.43 32.04
N VAL A 20 10.82 33.53 30.74
CA VAL A 20 11.67 33.06 29.64
C VAL A 20 11.56 34.02 28.45
N PRO A 21 12.67 34.36 27.79
CA PRO A 21 12.81 35.55 26.96
C PRO A 21 12.07 35.42 25.61
N VAL A 22 11.55 36.57 25.13
CA VAL A 22 10.86 36.79 23.84
C VAL A 22 11.83 36.61 22.65
N ASN A 23 12.30 35.38 22.42
CA ASN A 23 13.28 35.16 21.34
C ASN A 23 12.99 33.98 20.41
N ASN A 24 11.95 33.16 20.60
CA ASN A 24 11.75 31.98 19.73
C ASN A 24 10.29 31.66 19.32
N ALA A 25 9.39 32.66 19.29
CA ALA A 25 8.03 32.49 18.76
C ALA A 25 7.94 32.26 17.23
N TRP A 26 9.09 32.23 16.52
CA TRP A 26 9.15 31.85 15.10
C TRP A 26 9.62 30.39 14.89
N ALA A 27 10.13 29.72 15.93
CA ALA A 27 10.66 28.34 15.79
C ALA A 27 9.61 27.25 16.10
N ALA A 28 8.60 27.54 16.92
CA ALA A 28 7.57 26.57 17.31
C ALA A 28 6.46 26.38 16.26
N THR A 29 6.21 27.37 15.40
CA THR A 29 5.30 27.25 14.25
C THR A 29 5.91 26.46 13.09
N HIS A 30 7.24 26.34 13.04
CA HIS A 30 7.94 25.59 12.01
C HIS A 30 8.32 24.16 12.42
N ALA A 31 8.35 23.84 13.72
CA ALA A 31 8.53 22.46 14.19
C ALA A 31 7.29 21.59 13.93
N SER A 32 6.07 22.12 14.17
CA SER A 32 4.83 21.40 13.86
C SER A 32 4.54 21.29 12.36
N ALA A 33 5.11 22.19 11.54
CA ALA A 33 5.03 22.09 10.08
C ALA A 33 6.03 21.09 9.47
N ARG A 34 7.17 20.81 10.12
CA ARG A 34 8.12 19.79 9.65
C ARG A 34 7.73 18.36 9.99
N VAL A 35 7.03 18.13 11.11
CA VAL A 35 6.55 16.77 11.46
C VAL A 35 5.36 16.34 10.58
N MET A 36 4.56 17.29 10.10
CA MET A 36 3.46 17.02 9.15
C MET A 36 3.93 16.91 7.68
N LYS A 37 5.10 17.47 7.34
CA LYS A 37 5.72 17.35 6.02
C LYS A 37 6.53 16.07 5.83
N THR A 38 6.18 15.02 6.56
CA THR A 38 6.71 13.66 6.40
C THR A 38 5.61 12.61 6.39
N ALA A 39 4.42 12.89 5.82
CA ALA A 39 3.45 11.81 5.59
C ALA A 39 2.41 12.00 4.49
N ASP A 40 2.32 13.15 3.80
CA ASP A 40 1.52 13.27 2.57
C ASP A 40 2.27 12.69 1.36
N SER A 41 2.82 11.50 1.55
CA SER A 41 3.07 10.64 0.41
C SER A 41 1.69 10.20 -0.05
N LYS A 42 1.10 10.92 -1.02
CA LYS A 42 -0.18 10.54 -1.64
C LYS A 42 -0.13 9.05 -1.98
N LEU A 43 -1.09 8.29 -1.47
CA LEU A 43 -1.29 6.89 -1.83
C LEU A 43 -1.75 6.87 -3.30
N LYS A 44 -0.86 6.47 -4.20
CA LYS A 44 -1.19 6.29 -5.61
C LYS A 44 -1.49 4.82 -5.86
N LYS A 45 -2.66 4.55 -6.43
CA LYS A 45 -3.08 3.20 -6.81
C LYS A 45 -2.84 3.01 -8.30
N TYR A 46 -2.20 1.92 -8.67
CA TYR A 46 -1.97 1.52 -10.05
C TYR A 46 -2.55 0.14 -10.27
N LYS A 47 -3.31 -0.02 -11.36
CA LYS A 47 -3.95 -1.27 -11.73
C LYS A 47 -3.24 -1.87 -12.94
N GLY A 48 -2.91 -3.14 -12.84
CA GLY A 48 -2.48 -3.94 -13.96
C GLY A 48 -3.61 -4.18 -14.97
N PRO A 49 -3.28 -4.64 -16.18
CA PRO A 49 -4.27 -5.22 -17.08
C PRO A 49 -4.87 -6.48 -16.44
N PHE A 50 -6.06 -6.85 -16.91
CA PHE A 50 -6.56 -8.20 -16.65
C PHE A 50 -5.78 -9.17 -17.52
N VAL A 51 -5.30 -10.24 -16.92
CA VAL A 51 -4.66 -11.35 -17.61
C VAL A 51 -5.63 -12.51 -17.56
N ASP A 52 -6.11 -12.91 -18.74
CA ASP A 52 -7.00 -14.05 -18.86
C ASP A 52 -6.19 -15.34 -18.70
N MET A 53 -6.59 -16.17 -17.74
CA MET A 53 -6.04 -17.52 -17.57
C MET A 53 -7.15 -18.55 -17.65
N ARG A 54 -6.77 -19.82 -17.80
CA ARG A 54 -7.68 -20.96 -17.99
C ARG A 54 -8.76 -21.11 -16.90
N TRP A 55 -8.57 -20.51 -15.73
CA TRP A 55 -9.52 -20.58 -14.61
C TRP A 55 -10.16 -19.24 -14.24
N GLY A 56 -10.06 -18.25 -15.13
CA GLY A 56 -10.70 -16.93 -15.03
C GLY A 56 -9.71 -15.77 -14.94
N PRO A 57 -10.14 -14.52 -15.18
CA PRO A 57 -9.24 -13.37 -15.25
C PRO A 57 -8.60 -13.01 -13.90
N VAL A 58 -7.34 -12.59 -13.93
CA VAL A 58 -6.57 -12.09 -12.77
C VAL A 58 -6.11 -10.66 -13.00
N ARG A 59 -6.15 -9.83 -11.95
CA ARG A 59 -5.59 -8.49 -11.97
C ARG A 59 -4.87 -8.13 -10.69
N ALA A 60 -3.66 -7.63 -10.83
CA ALA A 60 -2.88 -7.01 -9.76
C ALA A 60 -3.26 -5.53 -9.60
N THR A 61 -3.38 -5.06 -8.37
CA THR A 61 -3.54 -3.65 -8.03
C THR A 61 -2.54 -3.28 -6.96
N ILE A 62 -1.59 -2.41 -7.28
CA ILE A 62 -0.59 -1.94 -6.32
C ILE A 62 -0.97 -0.58 -5.76
N THR A 63 -0.62 -0.37 -4.50
CA THR A 63 -0.72 0.92 -3.83
C THR A 63 0.67 1.35 -3.39
N ILE A 64 1.13 2.48 -3.93
CA ILE A 64 2.45 3.05 -3.66
C ILE A 64 2.27 4.29 -2.80
N LYS A 65 3.10 4.40 -1.76
CA LYS A 65 3.21 5.60 -0.93
C LYS A 65 4.60 6.19 -1.13
N GLY A 66 4.69 7.27 -1.91
CA GLY A 66 5.97 7.91 -2.25
C GLY A 66 6.78 7.03 -3.21
N LYS A 67 7.80 6.33 -2.70
CA LYS A 67 8.66 5.38 -3.43
C LYS A 67 8.64 3.96 -2.84
N LYS A 68 7.62 3.61 -2.04
CA LYS A 68 7.50 2.28 -1.42
C LYS A 68 6.16 1.65 -1.75
N LEU A 69 6.17 0.35 -2.03
CA LEU A 69 4.97 -0.47 -2.16
C LEU A 69 4.36 -0.65 -0.76
N LYS A 70 3.11 -0.21 -0.58
CA LYS A 70 2.42 -0.26 0.72
C LYS A 70 1.39 -1.37 0.82
N SER A 71 0.73 -1.68 -0.28
CA SER A 71 -0.31 -2.70 -0.32
C SER A 71 -0.44 -3.23 -1.73
N ILE A 72 -0.73 -4.51 -1.84
CA ILE A 72 -1.13 -5.14 -3.08
C ILE A 72 -2.51 -5.77 -2.90
N GLY A 73 -3.39 -5.52 -3.86
CA GLY A 73 -4.64 -6.22 -4.06
C GLY A 73 -4.52 -7.16 -5.24
N ILE A 74 -5.00 -8.38 -5.06
CA ILE A 74 -5.15 -9.35 -6.13
C ILE A 74 -6.65 -9.52 -6.32
N ALA A 75 -7.14 -9.29 -7.53
CA ALA A 75 -8.52 -9.56 -7.91
C ALA A 75 -8.51 -10.75 -8.87
N THR A 76 -9.01 -11.88 -8.41
CA THR A 76 -9.21 -13.08 -9.24
C THR A 76 -10.71 -13.30 -9.43
N SER A 77 -11.10 -13.88 -10.56
CA SER A 77 -12.48 -14.31 -10.82
C SER A 77 -12.49 -15.81 -11.12
N PRO A 78 -12.32 -16.67 -10.11
CA PRO A 78 -12.21 -18.11 -10.29
C PRO A 78 -13.54 -18.73 -10.73
N GLU A 79 -13.52 -19.56 -11.77
CA GLU A 79 -14.71 -20.29 -12.25
C GLU A 79 -15.13 -21.45 -11.33
N ASN A 80 -14.20 -22.04 -10.58
CA ASN A 80 -14.44 -23.25 -9.78
C ASN A 80 -14.13 -23.04 -8.29
N PHE A 81 -14.84 -23.77 -7.42
CA PHE A 81 -14.62 -23.75 -5.96
C PHE A 81 -13.18 -24.15 -5.57
N ARG A 82 -12.59 -25.11 -6.29
CA ARG A 82 -11.19 -25.52 -6.07
C ARG A 82 -10.22 -24.36 -6.27
N SER A 83 -10.40 -23.55 -7.31
CA SER A 83 -9.57 -22.37 -7.58
C SER A 83 -9.77 -21.29 -6.51
N GLN A 84 -11.00 -21.12 -6.01
CA GLN A 84 -11.27 -20.20 -4.89
C GLN A 84 -10.48 -20.58 -3.63
N LEU A 85 -10.42 -21.88 -3.30
CA LEU A 85 -9.64 -22.37 -2.15
C LEU A 85 -8.13 -22.14 -2.35
N ILE A 86 -7.60 -22.47 -3.52
CA ILE A 86 -6.18 -22.27 -3.86
C ILE A 86 -5.82 -20.79 -3.81
N ASP A 87 -6.62 -19.93 -4.46
CA ASP A 87 -6.41 -18.48 -4.45
C ASP A 87 -6.52 -17.90 -3.04
N GLY A 88 -7.47 -18.39 -2.23
CA GLY A 88 -7.64 -17.96 -0.84
C GLY A 88 -6.39 -18.18 0.01
N GLN A 89 -5.65 -19.27 -0.25
CA GLN A 89 -4.38 -19.57 0.43
C GLN A 89 -3.18 -18.89 -0.23
N ALA A 90 -3.15 -18.81 -1.56
CA ALA A 90 -2.02 -18.26 -2.32
C ALA A 90 -1.97 -16.72 -2.28
N VAL A 91 -3.11 -16.03 -2.38
CA VAL A 91 -3.19 -14.57 -2.39
C VAL A 91 -2.50 -13.90 -1.20
N PRO A 92 -2.71 -14.32 0.07
CA PRO A 92 -2.00 -13.70 1.20
C PRO A 92 -0.48 -13.95 1.17
N LEU A 93 -0.05 -15.15 0.76
CA LEU A 93 1.37 -15.48 0.62
C LEU A 93 2.03 -14.63 -0.48
N LEU A 94 1.43 -14.58 -1.67
CA LEU A 94 1.92 -13.76 -2.79
C LEU A 94 2.00 -12.27 -2.41
N LYS A 95 1.03 -11.75 -1.65
CA LYS A 95 1.07 -10.38 -1.13
C LYS A 95 2.27 -10.15 -0.22
N GLN A 96 2.54 -11.07 0.70
CA GLN A 96 3.66 -10.96 1.62
C GLN A 96 5.00 -11.00 0.88
N GLU A 97 5.18 -11.96 -0.02
CA GLU A 97 6.36 -12.06 -0.88
C GLU A 97 6.57 -10.79 -1.70
N THR A 98 5.50 -10.26 -2.32
CA THR A 98 5.59 -9.02 -3.11
C THR A 98 5.97 -7.82 -2.24
N LEU A 99 5.46 -7.74 -1.01
CA LEU A 99 5.81 -6.66 -0.08
C LEU A 99 7.25 -6.77 0.41
N GLN A 100 7.78 -7.99 0.55
CA GLN A 100 9.17 -8.23 0.92
C GLN A 100 10.12 -7.94 -0.24
N ALA A 101 9.82 -8.47 -1.44
CA ALA A 101 10.61 -8.25 -2.64
C ALA A 101 10.58 -6.80 -3.15
N GLN A 102 9.49 -6.06 -2.87
CA GLN A 102 9.22 -4.72 -3.42
C GLN A 102 9.31 -4.67 -4.97
N SER A 103 9.08 -5.82 -5.62
CA SER A 103 9.28 -6.02 -7.05
C SER A 103 8.21 -6.96 -7.60
N ALA A 104 8.10 -7.02 -8.93
CA ALA A 104 7.27 -8.02 -9.60
C ALA A 104 7.91 -9.42 -9.62
N ASN A 105 9.20 -9.52 -9.29
CA ASN A 105 9.92 -10.78 -9.25
C ASN A 105 9.69 -11.45 -7.89
N ILE A 106 8.71 -12.35 -7.86
CA ILE A 106 8.34 -13.15 -6.68
C ILE A 106 8.30 -14.61 -7.09
N ASP A 107 8.53 -15.50 -6.12
CA ASP A 107 8.41 -16.93 -6.35
C ASP A 107 6.94 -17.35 -6.50
N THR A 108 6.72 -18.32 -7.39
CA THR A 108 5.41 -18.94 -7.56
C THR A 108 5.05 -19.80 -6.35
N VAL A 109 3.80 -19.73 -5.90
CA VAL A 109 3.35 -20.56 -4.77
C VAL A 109 2.97 -21.96 -5.27
N SER A 110 3.42 -23.00 -4.56
CA SER A 110 3.06 -24.40 -4.85
C SER A 110 1.55 -24.58 -4.94
N GLY A 111 1.06 -24.98 -6.12
CA GLY A 111 -0.37 -25.19 -6.39
C GLY A 111 -1.11 -24.00 -7.01
N ALA A 112 -0.47 -22.83 -7.12
CA ALA A 112 -1.03 -21.63 -7.73
C ALA A 112 -0.16 -21.06 -8.85
N THR A 113 0.70 -21.87 -9.47
CA THR A 113 1.69 -21.43 -10.47
C THR A 113 1.08 -20.56 -11.57
N MET A 114 -0.05 -20.96 -12.17
CA MET A 114 -0.67 -20.17 -13.24
C MET A 114 -1.26 -18.84 -12.73
N THR A 115 -1.87 -18.84 -11.54
CA THR A 115 -2.34 -17.60 -10.91
C THR A 115 -1.16 -16.69 -10.58
N SER A 116 -0.04 -17.25 -10.11
CA SER A 116 1.20 -16.52 -9.82
C SER A 116 1.78 -15.90 -11.09
N GLU A 117 1.89 -16.64 -12.19
CA GLU A 117 2.38 -16.13 -13.48
C GLU A 117 1.51 -15.00 -14.02
N ALA A 118 0.19 -15.20 -14.10
CA ALA A 118 -0.76 -14.18 -14.56
C ALA A 118 -0.73 -12.94 -13.66
N TYR A 119 -0.59 -13.14 -12.35
CA TYR A 119 -0.43 -12.06 -11.38
C TYR A 119 0.89 -11.30 -11.58
N ILE A 120 2.01 -11.99 -11.77
CA ILE A 120 3.33 -11.38 -12.02
C ILE A 120 3.28 -10.51 -13.28
N GLU A 121 2.70 -11.00 -14.37
CA GLU A 121 2.54 -10.23 -15.61
C GLU A 121 1.69 -8.96 -15.40
N SER A 122 0.53 -9.10 -14.74
CA SER A 122 -0.33 -7.97 -14.39
C SER A 122 0.39 -6.96 -13.48
N LEU A 123 1.19 -7.47 -12.53
CA LEU A 123 1.96 -6.69 -11.56
C LEU A 123 3.11 -5.94 -12.22
N GLN A 124 3.86 -6.58 -13.12
CA GLN A 124 4.90 -5.94 -13.93
C GLN A 124 4.34 -4.75 -14.69
N ALA A 125 3.21 -4.93 -15.38
CA ALA A 125 2.55 -3.84 -16.08
C ALA A 125 2.07 -2.73 -15.13
N ALA A 126 1.60 -3.07 -13.92
CA ALA A 126 1.22 -2.08 -12.90
C ALA A 126 2.42 -1.28 -12.38
N ILE A 127 3.57 -1.93 -12.17
CA ILE A 127 4.84 -1.34 -11.70
C ILE A 127 5.43 -0.43 -12.79
N THR A 128 5.42 -0.88 -14.04
CA THR A 128 5.81 -0.08 -15.21
C THR A 128 4.93 1.16 -15.35
N LYS A 129 3.61 1.04 -15.23
CA LYS A 129 2.68 2.19 -15.20
C LYS A 129 2.93 3.14 -14.03
N ALA A 130 3.36 2.61 -12.90
CA ALA A 130 3.76 3.41 -11.75
C ALA A 130 5.09 4.15 -11.96
N HIS A 131 5.78 3.91 -13.08
CA HIS A 131 7.15 4.34 -13.34
C HIS A 131 8.11 3.93 -12.21
N PHE A 132 7.78 2.83 -11.53
CA PHE A 132 8.68 2.20 -10.57
C PHE A 132 9.70 1.40 -11.36
N LYS A 133 10.58 2.13 -12.06
CA LYS A 133 11.66 1.56 -12.86
C LYS A 133 12.66 0.99 -11.87
N THR A 134 12.59 -0.32 -11.62
CA THR A 134 13.76 -1.07 -11.15
C THR A 134 14.84 -0.88 -12.22
N PRO A 135 16.04 -0.38 -11.88
CA PRO A 135 17.15 -0.40 -12.81
C PRO A 135 17.40 -1.86 -13.21
N GLN A 136 17.08 -2.17 -14.46
CA GLN A 136 17.40 -3.45 -15.10
C GLN A 136 18.90 -3.42 -15.39
N SER A 137 19.65 -4.30 -14.73
CA SER A 137 21.02 -4.66 -15.06
C SER A 137 21.05 -5.68 -16.18
#